data_AF-A0A2M8DZQ4-F1
#
_entry.id   AF-A0A2M8DZQ4-F1
#
_cell.length_a   1.000
_cell.length_b   1.000
_cell.length_c   1.000
_cell.angle_alpha   90.00
_cell.angle_beta   90.00
_cell.angle_gamma   90.00
#
_symmetry.space_group_name_H-M   'P 1'
#
loop_
_entity.id
_entity.type
_entity.pdbx_description
1 polymer ?
#
loop_
_entity_poly.entity_id
_entity_poly.type
_entity_poly.pdbx_seq_one_letter_code
_entity_poly.pdbx_strand_id
1 'polypeptide(L)' 'MNAMTEMAPTESQDPLLFTDNAANKVKELIEEEGNAELKLRVFVSGGGCSGFQYGFTFDEITNEDDTV' A
#
# COMPACT_ATOMS: atom_id res chain seq x y z
N MET A 1 -23.29 -37.24 -17.18
CA MET A 1 -23.17 -36.00 -17.98
C MET A 1 -23.12 -34.81 -17.03
N ASN A 2 -22.02 -34.06 -17.15
CA ASN A 2 -21.80 -32.64 -16.84
C ASN A 2 -22.00 -32.10 -15.41
N ALA A 3 -20.89 -32.19 -14.68
CA ALA A 3 -20.30 -31.23 -13.75
C ALA A 3 -21.15 -30.00 -13.36
N MET A 4 -21.60 -30.03 -12.10
CA MET A 4 -21.90 -28.85 -11.30
C MET A 4 -20.56 -28.23 -10.91
N THR A 5 -20.08 -27.22 -11.63
CA THR A 5 -18.93 -26.42 -11.18
C THR A 5 -19.46 -25.24 -10.39
N GLU A 6 -19.43 -25.39 -9.08
CA GLU A 6 -19.61 -24.34 -8.10
C GLU A 6 -18.44 -23.36 -8.23
N MET A 7 -18.72 -22.11 -8.59
CA MET A 7 -17.70 -21.06 -8.72
C MET A 7 -17.47 -20.47 -7.33
N ALA A 8 -16.29 -20.75 -6.78
CA ALA A 8 -15.86 -20.32 -5.45
C ALA A 8 -15.97 -18.79 -5.26
N PRO A 9 -16.20 -18.31 -4.04
CA PRO A 9 -16.20 -16.87 -3.75
C PRO A 9 -14.85 -16.28 -4.14
N THR A 10 -14.87 -15.16 -4.87
CA THR A 10 -13.69 -14.36 -5.16
C THR A 10 -13.23 -13.73 -3.84
N GLU A 11 -12.33 -14.38 -3.12
CA GLU A 11 -11.60 -13.74 -2.03
C GLU A 11 -10.79 -12.59 -2.65
N SER A 12 -11.24 -11.36 -2.39
CA SER A 12 -10.50 -10.15 -2.70
C SER A 12 -9.18 -10.19 -1.94
N GLN A 13 -8.12 -10.62 -2.61
CA GLN A 13 -6.77 -10.51 -2.08
C GLN A 13 -6.43 -9.01 -2.05
N ASP A 14 -6.25 -8.46 -0.85
CA ASP A 14 -5.74 -7.09 -0.70
C ASP A 14 -4.42 -6.97 -1.48
N PRO A 15 -4.28 -5.96 -2.36
CA PRO A 15 -3.12 -5.83 -3.24
C PRO A 15 -1.82 -5.55 -2.48
N LEU A 16 -1.92 -5.22 -1.19
CA LEU A 16 -0.82 -4.82 -0.33
C LEU A 16 -1.00 -5.40 1.08
N LEU A 17 0.00 -6.16 1.54
CA LEU A 17 0.08 -6.58 2.93
C LEU A 17 0.78 -5.47 3.74
N PHE A 18 0.02 -4.79 4.59
CA PHE A 18 0.57 -3.83 5.54
C PHE A 18 0.63 -4.44 6.94
N THR A 19 1.84 -4.76 7.41
CA THR A 19 2.03 -5.45 8.69
C THR A 19 1.80 -4.54 9.91
N ASP A 20 1.44 -5.13 11.05
CA ASP A 20 1.29 -4.40 12.31
C ASP A 20 2.55 -3.62 12.71
N ASN A 21 3.73 -4.20 12.48
CA ASN A 21 5.00 -3.53 12.75
C ASN A 21 5.21 -2.28 11.88
N ALA A 22 4.82 -2.34 10.60
CA ALA A 22 4.87 -1.19 9.71
C ALA A 22 3.89 -0.10 10.16
N ALA A 23 2.67 -0.49 10.54
CA ALA A 23 1.67 0.44 11.07
C ALA A 23 2.16 1.17 12.32
N ASN A 24 2.74 0.43 13.27
CA ASN A 24 3.30 1.00 14.49
C ASN A 24 4.45 1.97 14.19
N LYS A 25 5.36 1.62 13.27
CA LYS A 25 6.48 2.50 12.92
C LYS A 25 6.01 3.77 12.21
N VAL A 26 5.05 3.66 11.30
CA VAL A 26 4.48 4.82 10.60
C VAL A 26 3.74 5.74 11.57
N LYS A 27 2.99 5.17 12.52
CA LYS A 27 2.35 5.95 13.59
C LYS A 27 3.38 6.71 14.43
N GLU A 28 4.46 6.07 14.86
CA GLU A 28 5.54 6.71 15.60
C GLU A 28 6.12 7.90 14.83
N LEU A 29 6.41 7.74 13.54
CA LEU A 29 6.94 8.82 12.69
C LEU A 29 5.96 10.00 12.56
N ILE A 30 4.65 9.72 12.43
CA ILE A 30 3.62 10.77 12.39
C ILE A 30 3.54 11.53 13.72
N GLU A 31 3.65 10.82 14.84
CA GLU A 31 3.66 11.41 16.19
C GLU A 31 4.92 12.26 16.43
N GLU A 32 6.09 11.82 15.95
CA GLU A 32 7.36 12.55 16.03
C GLU A 32 7.32 13.87 15.24
N GLU A 33 6.71 13.88 14.05
CA GLU A 33 6.52 15.09 13.25
C GLU A 33 5.41 16.00 13.81
N GLY A 34 4.57 15.49 14.70
CA GLY A 34 3.47 16.24 15.32
C GLY A 34 2.36 16.64 14.33
N ASN A 35 2.27 15.97 13.18
CA ASN A 35 1.32 16.30 12.12
C ASN A 35 0.46 15.09 11.75
N ALA A 36 -0.77 15.05 12.29
CA ALA A 36 -1.72 13.98 12.02
C ALA A 36 -2.30 13.98 10.59
N GLU A 37 -2.03 15.00 9.77
CA GLU A 37 -2.49 15.06 8.37
C GLU A 37 -1.58 14.28 7.42
N LEU A 38 -0.37 13.90 7.87
CA LEU A 38 0.59 13.11 7.12
C LEU A 38 0.05 11.71 6.79
N LYS A 39 0.19 11.34 5.53
CA LYS A 39 -0.20 10.05 4.96
C LYS A 39 1.04 9.38 4.38
N LEU A 40 1.19 8.08 4.59
CA LEU A 40 2.26 7.32 3.94
C LEU A 40 1.87 7.04 2.49
N ARG A 41 2.62 7.58 1.53
CA ARG A 41 2.53 7.23 0.11
C ARG A 41 3.61 6.23 -0.24
N VAL A 42 3.24 5.14 -0.90
CA VAL A 42 4.16 4.18 -1.52
C VAL A 42 4.27 4.50 -3.00
N PHE A 43 5.49 4.46 -3.54
CA PHE A 43 5.73 4.71 -4.96
C PHE A 43 6.74 3.71 -5.54
N VAL A 44 6.64 3.52 -6.86
CA VAL A 44 7.56 2.72 -7.63
C VAL A 44 8.32 3.62 -8.60
N SER A 45 9.64 3.53 -8.59
CA SER A 45 10.50 4.26 -9.51
C SER A 45 11.26 3.30 -10.43
N GLY A 46 11.52 3.72 -11.67
CA GLY A 46 12.36 2.97 -12.59
C GLY A 46 13.83 3.01 -12.16
N GLY A 47 14.49 1.86 -12.08
CA GLY A 47 15.90 1.70 -11.73
C GLY A 47 16.82 1.34 -12.90
N GLY A 48 16.35 1.48 -14.15
CA GLY A 48 17.12 1.13 -15.34
C GLY A 48 17.31 -0.38 -15.50
N CYS A 49 18.53 -0.83 -15.81
CA CYS A 49 18.83 -2.27 -16.01
C CYS A 49 18.62 -3.13 -14.75
N SER A 50 18.53 -2.51 -13.57
CA SER A 50 18.36 -3.19 -12.29
C SER A 50 16.90 -3.44 -11.89
N GLY A 51 15.93 -2.98 -12.69
CA GLY A 51 14.50 -3.18 -12.45
C GLY A 51 13.83 -2.03 -11.69
N PHE A 52 12.76 -2.33 -10.95
CA PHE A 52 11.99 -1.33 -10.19
C PHE A 52 12.57 -1.11 -8.80
N GLN A 53 12.49 0.13 -8.32
CA GLN A 53 12.79 0.52 -6.95
C GLN A 53 11.51 0.91 -6.25
N TYR A 54 11.34 0.46 -5.01
CA TYR A 54 10.17 0.77 -4.19
C TYR A 54 10.59 1.78 -3.12
N GLY A 55 9.76 2.81 -2.92
CA GLY A 55 10.01 3.85 -1.93
C GLY A 55 8.72 4.26 -1.23
N PHE A 56 8.87 5.02 -0.16
CA PHE A 56 7.77 5.64 0.55
C PHE A 56 8.12 7.06 0.95
N THR A 57 7.11 7.90 1.07
CA THR A 57 7.20 9.29 1.54
C THR A 57 5.99 9.61 2.39
N PHE A 58 6.07 10.67 3.19
CA PHE A 58 4.89 11.29 3.76
C PHE A 58 4.40 12.42 2.87
N ASP A 59 3.08 12.53 2.76
CA ASP A 59 2.39 13.60 2.04
C ASP A 59 1.09 13.96 2.78
N GLU A 60 0.68 15.21 2.73
CA GLU A 60 -0.58 15.69 3.31
C GLU A 60 -1.74 15.55 2.32
N ILE A 61 -1.45 15.48 1.02
CA ILE A 61 -2.44 15.50 -0.04
C ILE A 61 -2.58 14.11 -0.65
N THR A 62 -3.81 13.60 -0.69
CA THR A 62 -4.17 12.46 -1.54
C THR A 62 -4.40 12.98 -2.95
N ASN A 63 -3.64 12.47 -3.92
CA ASN A 63 -3.77 12.85 -5.32
C ASN A 63 -4.87 12.04 -6.01
N GLU A 64 -5.35 12.53 -7.15
CA GLU A 64 -6.42 11.86 -7.92
C GLU A 64 -5.99 10.48 -8.46
N ASP A 65 -4.69 10.26 -8.64
CA ASP A 65 -4.10 9.01 -9.12
C ASP A 65 -3.61 8.08 -8.00
N ASP A 66 -3.76 8.46 -6.73
CA ASP A 66 -3.45 7.57 -5.61
C ASP A 66 -4.51 6.46 -5.48
N THR A 67 -4.05 5.24 -5.16
CA THR A 67 -4.93 4.15 -4.71
C THR A 67 -4.89 4.09 -3.18
N VAL A 68 -6.06 4.10 -2.53
CA VAL A 68 -6.22 4.12 -1.06
C VAL A 68 -6.94 2.89 -0.52
#